data_AF-A0A0R3SYY7-F1
#
_entry.id   AF-A0A0R3SYY7-F1
#
_cell.length_a   1.000
_cell.length_b   1.000
_cell.length_c   1.000
_cell.angle_alpha   90.00
_cell.angle_beta   90.00
_cell.angle_gamma   90.00
#
_symmetry.space_group_name_H-M   'P 1'
#
loop_
_entity.id
_entity.type
_entity.pdbx_description
1 polymer ?
#
loop_
_entity_poly.entity_id
_entity_poly.type
_entity_poly.pdbx_seq_one_letter_code
_entity_poly.pdbx_strand_id
1 'polypeptide(L)'
;MWLVLILWIATTLADNAPEQIHLSLSGEEGSMTITWTTLQEAAHSGVLYGTEKPENYVPASQKAFVDGGEEQRVTYMHTVTLKTLQPNTSYGTKLFYALMNDFSAW
;
A
#
# COMPACT_ATOMS: atom_id res chain seq x y z
N MET A 1 7.22 -32.77 -2.58
CA MET A 1 8.15 -31.85 -3.27
C MET A 1 7.45 -30.63 -3.87
N TRP A 2 6.27 -30.76 -4.50
CA TRP A 2 5.47 -29.61 -4.97
C TRP A 2 4.84 -28.75 -3.87
N LEU A 3 4.36 -29.37 -2.77
CA LEU A 3 3.78 -28.66 -1.62
C LEU A 3 4.76 -27.72 -0.92
N VAL A 4 6.04 -28.08 -0.90
CA VAL A 4 7.10 -27.25 -0.30
C VAL A 4 7.31 -25.99 -1.15
N LEU A 5 7.32 -26.12 -2.47
CA LEU A 5 7.48 -24.98 -3.39
C LEU A 5 6.31 -23.99 -3.29
N ILE A 6 5.06 -24.50 -3.19
CA ILE A 6 3.87 -23.66 -2.99
C ILE A 6 3.92 -22.93 -1.64
N LEU A 7 4.39 -23.60 -0.59
CA LEU A 7 4.51 -23.00 0.74
C LEU A 7 5.53 -21.86 0.75
N TRP A 8 6.68 -22.03 0.09
CA TRP A 8 7.71 -21.00 -0.05
C TRP A 8 7.21 -19.77 -0.81
N ILE A 9 6.50 -19.97 -1.93
CA ILE A 9 5.93 -18.86 -2.73
C ILE A 9 4.85 -18.11 -1.93
N ALA A 10 4.01 -18.83 -1.18
CA ALA A 10 2.97 -18.21 -0.35
C ALA A 10 3.57 -17.39 0.81
N THR A 11 4.66 -17.86 1.44
CA THR A 11 5.32 -17.12 2.52
C THR A 11 5.99 -15.84 2.03
N THR A 12 6.65 -15.84 0.88
CA THR A 12 7.33 -14.63 0.35
C THR A 12 6.34 -13.56 -0.11
N LEU A 13 5.14 -13.96 -0.57
CA LEU A 13 4.07 -13.01 -0.94
C LEU A 13 3.33 -12.46 0.29
N ALA A 14 3.27 -13.20 1.39
CA ALA A 14 2.63 -12.76 2.63
C ALA A 14 3.48 -11.75 3.42
N ASP A 15 4.82 -11.84 3.37
CA ASP A 15 5.76 -10.99 4.11
C ASP A 15 5.80 -9.51 3.65
N ASN A 16 5.10 -9.18 2.56
CA ASN A 16 5.05 -7.84 1.96
C ASN A 16 3.63 -7.26 1.93
N ALA A 17 2.71 -7.79 2.73
CA ALA A 17 1.40 -7.18 2.84
C ALA A 17 1.50 -5.78 3.47
N PRO A 18 0.70 -4.81 3.01
CA PRO A 18 0.51 -3.53 3.69
C PRO A 18 -0.02 -3.72 5.11
N GLU A 19 0.62 -3.06 6.07
CA GLU A 19 0.23 -3.04 7.48
C GLU A 19 -0.08 -1.62 7.95
N GLN A 20 -0.72 -1.50 9.12
CA GLN A 20 -0.95 -0.21 9.81
C GLN A 20 -1.59 0.87 8.92
N ILE A 21 -2.56 0.49 8.10
CA ILE A 21 -3.21 1.39 7.16
C ILE A 21 -3.96 2.49 7.92
N HIS A 22 -3.64 3.74 7.62
CA HIS A 22 -4.29 4.92 8.18
C HIS A 22 -4.85 5.80 7.06
N LEU A 23 -6.07 6.30 7.26
CA LEU A 23 -6.75 7.25 6.40
C LEU A 23 -6.92 8.55 7.17
N SER A 24 -6.50 9.66 6.57
CA SER A 24 -6.60 10.98 7.17
C SER A 24 -7.19 11.97 6.19
N LEU A 25 -7.97 12.93 6.70
CA LEU A 25 -8.38 14.09 5.91
C LEU A 25 -7.14 14.96 5.67
N SER A 26 -6.94 15.37 4.43
CA SER A 26 -5.96 16.41 4.13
C SER A 26 -6.58 17.80 4.29
N GLY A 27 -5.73 18.82 4.37
CA GLY A 27 -6.17 20.22 4.54
C GLY A 27 -6.86 20.83 3.30
N GLU A 28 -7.04 20.07 2.23
CA GLU A 28 -7.72 20.48 1.00
C GLU A 28 -9.09 19.78 0.90
N GLU A 29 -10.13 20.50 0.45
CA GLU A 29 -11.44 19.87 0.22
C GLU A 29 -11.36 18.80 -0.87
N GLY A 30 -12.12 17.71 -0.70
CA GLY A 30 -12.11 16.60 -1.65
C GLY A 30 -10.78 15.86 -1.70
N SER A 31 -10.01 15.86 -0.60
CA SER A 31 -8.74 15.17 -0.53
C SER A 31 -8.63 14.27 0.69
N MET A 32 -7.89 13.18 0.54
CA MET A 32 -7.64 12.20 1.60
C MET A 32 -6.21 11.69 1.46
N THR A 33 -5.51 11.59 2.58
CA THR A 33 -4.16 11.01 2.64
C THR A 33 -4.23 9.62 3.22
N ILE A 34 -3.59 8.69 2.52
CA ILE A 34 -3.50 7.27 2.88
C ILE A 34 -2.05 6.97 3.19
N THR A 35 -1.82 6.35 4.36
CA THR A 35 -0.50 5.91 4.82
C THR A 35 -0.57 4.44 5.18
N TRP A 36 0.48 3.69 4.86
CA TRP A 36 0.65 2.30 5.30
C TRP A 36 2.14 1.98 5.44
N THR A 37 2.42 0.82 6.05
CA THR A 37 3.77 0.34 6.30
C THR A 37 3.98 -1.01 5.64
N THR A 38 5.20 -1.29 5.16
CA THR A 38 5.63 -2.62 4.71
C THR A 38 6.95 -2.99 5.38
N LEU A 39 7.23 -4.30 5.49
CA LEU A 39 8.47 -4.80 6.08
C LEU A 39 9.64 -4.85 5.08
N GLN A 40 9.38 -4.79 3.78
CA GLN A 40 10.41 -4.72 2.74
C GLN A 40 10.17 -3.53 1.81
N GLU A 41 11.23 -3.13 1.12
CA GLU A 41 11.20 -2.04 0.16
C GLU A 41 10.37 -2.42 -1.06
N ALA A 42 9.50 -1.51 -1.52
CA ALA A 42 8.78 -1.69 -2.77
C ALA A 42 9.49 -0.97 -3.91
N ALA A 43 9.75 -1.68 -5.01
CA ALA A 43 10.23 -1.04 -6.25
C ALA A 43 9.23 0.01 -6.78
N HIS A 44 7.94 -0.27 -6.61
CA HIS A 44 6.86 0.64 -6.90
C HIS A 44 5.74 0.44 -5.89
N SER A 45 5.08 1.54 -5.54
CA SER A 45 3.91 1.52 -4.69
C SER A 45 2.92 2.61 -5.06
N GLY A 46 1.65 2.36 -4.75
CA GLY A 46 0.57 3.28 -5.09
C GLY A 46 -0.76 2.69 -4.74
N VAL A 47 -1.81 3.45 -5.02
CA VAL A 47 -3.18 3.15 -4.62
C VAL A 47 -4.07 3.20 -5.86
N LEU A 48 -4.73 2.08 -6.14
CA LEU A 48 -5.82 2.00 -7.12
C LEU A 48 -7.15 2.40 -6.44
N TYR A 49 -8.08 3.09 -7.08
CA TYR A 49 -9.34 3.50 -6.44
C TYR A 49 -10.46 3.84 -7.42
N GLY A 50 -11.69 3.85 -6.92
CA GLY A 50 -12.89 4.30 -7.63
C GLY A 50 -14.17 4.02 -6.84
N THR A 51 -15.32 4.35 -7.41
CA THR A 51 -16.64 4.22 -6.75
C THR A 51 -17.31 2.88 -7.04
N GLU A 52 -17.31 2.45 -8.31
CA GLU A 52 -17.84 1.16 -8.74
C GLU A 52 -16.73 0.12 -8.97
N LYS A 53 -15.60 0.56 -9.53
CA LYS A 53 -14.43 -0.26 -9.88
C LYS A 53 -13.13 0.51 -9.62
N PRO A 54 -12.01 -0.20 -9.37
CA PRO A 54 -10.73 0.42 -9.06
C PRO A 54 -10.00 0.75 -10.36
N GLU A 55 -10.25 1.93 -10.92
CA GLU A 55 -9.75 2.30 -12.26
C GLU A 55 -8.71 3.43 -12.21
N ASN A 56 -8.62 4.16 -11.09
CA ASN A 56 -7.71 5.30 -10.95
C ASN A 56 -6.51 4.89 -10.12
N TYR A 57 -5.29 5.01 -10.65
CA TYR A 57 -4.05 4.71 -9.93
C TYR A 57 -3.31 5.99 -9.55
N VAL A 58 -2.86 6.09 -8.31
CA VAL A 58 -1.99 7.18 -7.83
C VAL A 58 -0.74 6.59 -7.18
N PRO A 59 0.46 6.93 -7.66
CA PRO A 59 1.70 6.43 -7.05
C PRO A 59 1.88 7.01 -5.64
N ALA A 60 2.45 6.21 -4.74
CA ALA A 60 2.80 6.63 -3.39
C ALA A 60 4.27 7.01 -3.30
N SER A 61 4.54 7.95 -2.40
CA SER A 61 5.90 8.20 -1.90
C SER A 61 6.25 7.15 -0.85
N GLN A 62 7.51 6.74 -0.78
CA GLN A 62 8.01 5.78 0.20
C GLN A 62 9.17 6.40 0.98
N LYS A 63 9.25 6.11 2.28
CA LYS A 63 10.37 6.50 3.13
C LYS A 63 10.72 5.36 4.09
N ALA A 64 12.00 5.00 4.13
CA ALA A 64 12.52 4.07 5.13
C ALA A 64 12.50 4.69 6.53
N PHE A 65 12.13 3.88 7.52
CA PHE A 65 12.17 4.20 8.93
C PHE A 65 12.99 3.11 9.63
N VAL A 66 14.05 3.52 10.32
CA VAL A 66 14.88 2.62 11.13
C VAL A 66 14.42 2.76 12.58
N ASP A 67 14.06 1.66 13.21
CA ASP A 67 13.69 1.66 14.62
C ASP A 67 14.90 2.01 15.51
N GLY A 68 14.63 2.56 16.69
CA GLY A 68 15.67 2.89 17.67
C GLY A 68 16.15 1.69 18.49
N GLY A 69 15.77 0.46 18.12
CA GLY A 69 16.11 -0.76 18.85
C GLY A 69 17.55 -1.23 18.57
N GLU A 70 18.05 -2.16 19.36
CA GLU A 70 19.39 -2.76 19.14
C GLU A 70 19.50 -3.43 17.77
N GLU A 71 18.41 -4.00 17.28
CA GLU A 71 18.32 -4.69 15.98
C GLU A 71 18.17 -3.74 14.77
N GLN A 72 17.96 -2.43 15.00
CA GLN A 72 17.82 -1.40 13.95
C GLN A 72 16.87 -1.84 12.81
N ARG A 73 15.68 -2.31 13.14
CA ARG A 73 14.75 -2.86 12.15
C ARG A 73 14.32 -1.76 11.19
N VAL A 74 14.25 -2.08 9.90
CA VAL A 74 13.81 -1.15 8.87
C VAL A 74 12.38 -1.48 8.46
N THR A 75 11.52 -0.47 8.44
CA THR A 75 10.19 -0.53 7.83
C THR A 75 10.07 0.58 6.78
N TYR A 76 9.12 0.44 5.87
CA TYR A 76 8.93 1.39 4.77
C TYR A 76 7.54 2.00 4.88
N MET A 77 7.50 3.30 5.12
CA MET A 77 6.27 4.06 5.22
C MET A 77 5.90 4.63 3.86
N HIS A 78 4.72 4.29 3.38
CA HIS A 78 4.17 4.76 2.12
C HIS A 78 3.12 5.83 2.37
N THR A 79 3.08 6.87 1.55
CA THR A 79 2.08 7.95 1.68
C THR A 79 1.65 8.44 0.31
N VAL A 80 0.32 8.57 0.14
CA VAL A 80 -0.31 9.12 -1.05
C VAL A 80 -1.47 10.03 -0.66
N THR A 81 -1.65 11.12 -1.40
CA THR A 81 -2.82 12.00 -1.26
C THR A 81 -3.69 11.86 -2.49
N LEU A 82 -4.90 11.32 -2.29
CA LEU A 82 -5.95 11.32 -3.29
C LEU A 82 -6.57 12.71 -3.34
N LYS A 83 -6.85 13.19 -4.55
CA LYS A 83 -7.44 14.52 -4.79
C LYS A 83 -8.74 14.40 -5.56
N THR A 84 -9.52 15.48 -5.57
CA THR A 84 -10.77 15.60 -6.35
C THR A 84 -11.83 14.53 -6.02
N LEU A 85 -11.82 14.03 -4.78
CA LEU A 85 -12.83 13.10 -4.27
C LEU A 85 -14.16 13.83 -4.07
N GLN A 86 -15.25 13.18 -4.45
CA GLN A 86 -16.58 13.74 -4.28
C GLN A 86 -17.04 13.60 -2.82
N PRO A 87 -17.57 14.67 -2.19
CA PRO A 87 -18.18 14.58 -0.87
C PRO A 87 -19.31 13.55 -0.82
N ASN A 88 -19.55 12.98 0.36
CA ASN A 88 -20.61 11.98 0.60
C ASN A 88 -20.58 10.78 -0.38
N THR A 89 -19.41 10.44 -0.90
CA THR A 89 -19.20 9.34 -1.84
C THR A 89 -18.34 8.27 -1.21
N SER A 90 -18.78 7.01 -1.29
CA SER A 90 -18.00 5.88 -0.79
C SER A 90 -17.02 5.40 -1.85
N TYR A 91 -15.74 5.39 -1.50
CA TYR A 91 -14.67 4.76 -2.27
C TYR A 91 -14.26 3.51 -1.49
N GLY A 92 -14.58 2.33 -2.00
CA GLY A 92 -14.48 1.07 -1.24
C GLY A 92 -13.03 0.64 -0.94
N THR A 93 -12.83 -0.06 0.19
CA THR A 93 -11.49 -0.46 0.69
C THR A 93 -10.84 -1.63 -0.06
N LYS A 94 -11.64 -2.48 -0.72
CA LYS A 94 -11.14 -3.54 -1.64
C LYS A 94 -10.57 -2.98 -2.96
N LEU A 95 -10.77 -1.70 -3.20
CA LEU A 95 -10.38 -1.02 -4.43
C LEU A 95 -8.97 -0.43 -4.30
N PHE A 96 -8.50 -0.21 -3.07
CA PHE A 96 -7.15 0.21 -2.71
C PHE A 96 -6.20 -1.00 -2.66
N TYR A 97 -5.55 -1.29 -3.79
CA TYR A 97 -4.39 -2.16 -3.79
C TYR A 97 -3.16 -1.31 -3.53
N ALA A 98 -2.57 -1.42 -2.34
CA ALA A 98 -1.17 -1.06 -2.17
C ALA A 98 -0.35 -2.11 -2.92
N LEU A 99 0.03 -1.75 -4.14
CA LEU A 99 0.84 -2.61 -4.99
C LEU A 99 2.28 -2.53 -4.51
N MET A 100 2.95 -3.66 -4.33
CA MET A 100 4.41 -3.75 -4.26
C MET A 100 4.80 -4.58 -5.48
N ASN A 101 5.57 -4.02 -6.40
CA ASN A 101 5.82 -4.71 -7.67
C ASN A 101 6.67 -5.98 -7.51
N ASP A 102 6.08 -7.09 -7.93
CA ASP A 102 6.67 -7.97 -8.94
C ASP A 102 5.72 -7.98 -10.17
N PHE A 103 6.00 -7.13 -11.17
CA PHE A 103 5.22 -7.04 -12.42
C PHE A 103 5.58 -8.16 -13.42
N SER A 104 5.67 -9.40 -12.95
CA SER A 104 5.86 -10.58 -13.80
C SER A 104 4.57 -11.34 -14.10
N ALA A 105 3.39 -10.84 -13.69
CA ALA A 105 2.13 -11.60 -13.77
C ALA A 105 0.87 -10.81 -14.17
N TRP A 106 0.98 -9.79 -15.03
CA TRP A 106 -0.16 -9.25 -15.79
C TRP A 106 0.20 -9.10 -17.26
#